data_AF-A0A540X9U7-F1
#
_entry.id   AF-A0A540X9U7-F1
#
_cell.length_a   1.000
_cell.length_b   1.000
_cell.length_c   1.000
_cell.angle_alpha   90.00
_cell.angle_beta   90.00
_cell.angle_gamma   90.00
#
_symmetry.space_group_name_H-M   'P 1'
#
loop_
_entity.id
_entity.type
_entity.pdbx_description
1 polymer ?
#
loop_
_entity_poly.entity_id
_entity_poly.type
_entity_poly.pdbx_seq_one_letter_code
_entity_poly.pdbx_strand_id
1 'polypeptide(L)'
;MTEKREQPQRTETVHPPDCEAAVLFEVLWSALADLLGTPATATLIRRSLKHAARTVPELQGISVSRERFEYHLFLPPEWKAGTAGTLDGLREVARELQPLLRELTGPVVLRRLRGIPEIERCRLFPPEDES
;
A
#
# COMPACT_ATOMS: atom_id res chain seq x y z
N MET A 1 23.67 43.00 -20.78
CA MET A 1 24.26 42.80 -19.44
C MET A 1 23.22 43.30 -18.47
N THR A 2 22.53 42.47 -17.70
CA THR A 2 23.09 41.55 -16.69
C THR A 2 22.25 40.27 -16.58
N GLU A 3 22.91 39.22 -16.12
CA GLU A 3 22.58 37.80 -16.26
C GLU A 3 21.34 37.28 -15.51
N LYS A 4 20.67 36.34 -16.19
CA LYS A 4 20.28 35.00 -15.70
C LYS A 4 20.64 34.72 -14.23
N ARG A 5 19.63 34.46 -13.42
CA ARG A 5 19.70 33.40 -12.40
C ARG A 5 18.52 32.45 -12.61
N GLU A 6 18.81 31.42 -13.40
CA GLU A 6 18.09 30.15 -13.44
C GLU A 6 17.91 29.68 -12.00
N GLN A 7 16.67 29.66 -11.51
CA GLN A 7 16.33 28.83 -10.36
C GLN A 7 16.27 27.39 -10.87
N PRO A 8 17.03 26.47 -10.25
CA PRO A 8 17.08 25.09 -10.70
C PRO A 8 15.70 24.48 -10.52
N GLN A 9 15.15 24.01 -11.64
CA GLN A 9 13.99 23.14 -11.70
C GLN A 9 14.19 22.04 -10.67
N ARG A 10 13.39 22.08 -9.61
CA ARG A 10 13.23 20.94 -8.70
C ARG A 10 12.87 19.79 -9.60
N THR A 11 13.75 18.80 -9.69
CA THR A 11 13.54 17.57 -10.43
C THR A 11 12.27 16.94 -9.87
N GLU A 12 11.15 17.24 -10.52
CA GLU A 12 9.90 16.53 -10.36
C GLU A 12 10.22 15.14 -10.87
N THR A 13 10.67 14.28 -9.96
CA THR A 13 10.66 12.85 -10.18
C THR A 13 9.22 12.50 -10.45
N VAL A 14 8.84 12.52 -11.72
CA VAL A 14 7.62 11.90 -12.23
C VAL A 14 7.79 10.43 -11.90
N HIS A 15 7.36 10.06 -10.68
CA HIS A 15 7.09 8.68 -10.36
C HIS A 15 6.10 8.21 -11.44
N PRO A 16 6.30 7.02 -12.04
CA PRO A 16 5.25 6.46 -12.87
C PRO A 16 3.95 6.50 -12.02
N PRO A 17 2.88 7.15 -12.51
CA PRO A 17 1.68 7.45 -11.72
C PRO A 17 1.01 6.19 -11.14
N ASP A 18 1.40 5.03 -11.65
CA ASP A 18 0.79 3.73 -11.35
C ASP A 18 1.31 3.06 -10.07
N CYS A 19 2.41 3.52 -9.47
CA CYS A 19 2.97 2.93 -8.22
C CYS A 19 2.98 3.91 -7.04
N GLU A 20 2.16 4.95 -7.08
CA GLU A 20 1.91 5.78 -5.92
C GLU A 20 1.30 4.93 -4.79
N ALA A 21 1.93 4.98 -3.60
CA ALA A 21 1.55 4.09 -2.50
C ALA A 21 0.09 4.27 -2.08
N ALA A 22 -0.44 5.50 -2.10
CA ALA A 22 -1.85 5.75 -1.80
C ALA A 22 -2.79 5.09 -2.81
N VAL A 23 -2.52 5.23 -4.11
CA VAL A 23 -3.31 4.61 -5.18
C VAL A 23 -3.25 3.08 -5.07
N LEU A 24 -2.05 2.53 -4.88
CA LEU A 24 -1.86 1.09 -4.78
C LEU A 24 -2.50 0.51 -3.50
N PHE A 25 -2.51 1.26 -2.40
CA PHE A 25 -3.21 0.88 -1.19
C PHE A 25 -4.73 0.83 -1.41
N GLU A 26 -5.31 1.83 -2.08
CA GLU A 26 -6.74 1.83 -2.42
C GLU A 26 -7.10 0.64 -3.32
N VAL A 27 -6.29 0.34 -4.35
CA VAL A 27 -6.46 -0.85 -5.19
C VAL A 27 -6.45 -2.14 -4.36
N LEU A 28 -5.48 -2.28 -3.45
CA LEU A 28 -5.39 -3.43 -2.55
C LEU A 28 -6.62 -3.53 -1.64
N TRP A 29 -7.02 -2.41 -1.02
CA TRP A 29 -8.17 -2.35 -0.13
C TRP A 29 -9.46 -2.75 -0.85
N SER A 30 -9.75 -2.15 -1.99
CA SER A 30 -10.93 -2.44 -2.79
C SER A 30 -10.96 -3.90 -3.23
N ALA A 31 -9.86 -4.42 -3.75
CA ALA A 31 -9.79 -5.82 -4.19
C ALA A 31 -10.04 -6.80 -3.03
N LEU A 32 -9.50 -6.54 -1.84
CA LEU A 32 -9.74 -7.37 -0.67
C LEU A 32 -11.17 -7.22 -0.15
N ALA A 33 -11.71 -6.00 -0.13
CA ALA A 33 -13.08 -5.76 0.29
C ALA A 33 -14.09 -6.50 -0.60
N ASP A 34 -13.84 -6.56 -1.91
CA ASP A 34 -14.66 -7.31 -2.85
C ASP A 34 -14.56 -8.83 -2.66
N LEU A 35 -13.38 -9.34 -2.30
CA LEU A 35 -13.13 -10.78 -2.13
C LEU A 35 -13.54 -11.33 -0.77
N LEU A 36 -13.35 -10.54 0.29
CA LEU A 36 -13.45 -10.98 1.70
C LEU A 36 -14.52 -10.23 2.49
N GLY A 37 -15.04 -9.12 1.94
CA GLY A 37 -15.86 -8.17 2.66
C GLY A 37 -15.02 -7.12 3.40
N THR A 38 -15.58 -5.92 3.55
CA THR A 38 -14.95 -4.78 4.24
C THR A 38 -14.53 -5.09 5.69
N PRO A 39 -15.33 -5.79 6.53
CA PRO A 39 -14.93 -6.05 7.92
C PRO A 39 -13.69 -6.95 8.05
N ALA A 40 -13.58 -7.99 7.21
CA ALA A 40 -12.44 -8.89 7.19
C ALA A 40 -11.20 -8.15 6.70
N THR A 41 -11.34 -7.39 5.61
CA THR A 41 -10.29 -6.54 5.04
C THR A 41 -9.75 -5.55 6.07
N ALA A 42 -10.63 -4.79 6.73
CA ALA A 42 -10.25 -3.85 7.77
C ALA A 42 -9.47 -4.51 8.91
N THR A 43 -9.90 -5.70 9.33
CA THR A 43 -9.23 -6.44 10.41
C THR A 43 -7.83 -6.89 10.01
N LEU A 44 -7.69 -7.46 8.81
CA LEU A 44 -6.40 -7.92 8.29
C LEU A 44 -5.44 -6.74 8.08
N ILE A 45 -5.90 -5.66 7.45
CA ILE A 45 -5.10 -4.46 7.20
C ILE A 45 -4.66 -3.81 8.50
N ARG A 46 -5.54 -3.64 9.50
CA ARG A 46 -5.16 -3.13 10.83
C ARG A 46 -4.07 -3.96 11.48
N ARG A 47 -4.19 -5.29 11.39
CA ARG A 47 -3.19 -6.20 11.94
C ARG A 47 -1.86 -6.05 11.21
N SER A 48 -1.86 -6.12 9.88
CA SER A 48 -0.64 -5.99 9.07
C SER A 48 0.04 -4.65 9.28
N LEU A 49 -0.71 -3.55 9.31
CA LEU A 49 -0.18 -2.21 9.63
C LEU A 49 0.48 -2.17 11.01
N LYS A 50 -0.19 -2.70 12.04
CA LYS A 50 0.36 -2.74 13.41
C LYS A 50 1.66 -3.53 13.49
N HIS A 51 1.78 -4.60 12.72
CA HIS A 51 2.99 -5.43 12.70
C HIS A 51 4.11 -4.77 11.86
N ALA A 52 3.81 -4.31 10.66
CA ALA A 52 4.75 -3.63 9.78
C ALA A 52 5.29 -2.34 10.42
N ALA A 53 4.47 -1.63 11.21
CA ALA A 53 4.89 -0.44 11.96
C ALA A 53 6.01 -0.68 13.00
N ARG A 54 6.31 -1.94 13.34
CA ARG A 54 7.46 -2.30 14.17
C ARG A 54 8.78 -2.20 13.41
N THR A 55 8.74 -2.37 12.10
CA THR A 55 9.89 -2.32 11.19
C THR A 55 9.96 -0.99 10.47
N VAL A 56 8.82 -0.39 10.13
CA VAL A 56 8.69 0.91 9.44
C VAL A 56 7.81 1.83 10.29
N PRO A 57 8.40 2.60 11.22
CA PRO A 57 7.66 3.44 12.18
C PRO A 57 6.72 4.46 11.52
N GLU A 58 7.01 4.89 10.29
CA GLU A 58 6.21 5.83 9.49
C GLU A 58 4.80 5.29 9.21
N LEU A 59 4.58 3.97 9.30
CA LEU A 59 3.26 3.35 9.17
C LEU A 59 2.33 3.62 10.36
N GLN A 60 2.84 4.09 11.51
CA GLN A 60 2.03 4.37 12.69
C GLN A 60 0.97 5.47 12.45
N GLY A 61 1.21 6.34 11.46
CA GLY A 61 0.24 7.36 11.05
C GLY A 61 -0.93 6.82 10.22
N ILE A 62 -0.85 5.60 9.70
CA ILE A 62 -1.93 4.98 8.92
C ILE A 62 -2.88 4.27 9.87
N SER A 63 -4.16 4.52 9.71
CA SER A 63 -5.17 3.82 10.50
C SER A 63 -6.39 3.47 9.67
N VAL A 64 -7.08 2.43 10.09
CA VAL A 64 -8.41 2.10 9.60
C VAL A 64 -9.36 2.35 10.77
N SER A 65 -10.28 3.29 10.69
CA SER A 65 -11.32 3.51 11.70
C SER A 65 -12.63 2.86 11.26
N ARG A 66 -13.57 2.71 12.19
CA ARG A 66 -14.95 2.33 11.86
C ARG A 66 -15.84 3.44 12.39
N GLU A 67 -16.59 4.07 11.50
CA GLU A 67 -17.60 5.07 11.86
C GLU A 67 -18.97 4.50 11.50
N ARG A 68 -19.78 4.25 12.53
CA ARG A 68 -21.08 3.54 12.41
C ARG A 68 -20.93 2.17 11.74
N PHE A 69 -21.23 2.08 10.45
CA PHE A 69 -21.21 0.86 9.63
C PHE A 69 -20.18 0.92 8.50
N GLU A 70 -19.43 2.01 8.39
CA GLU A 70 -18.42 2.22 7.36
C GLU A 70 -17.02 2.15 7.95
N TYR A 71 -16.09 1.61 7.17
CA TYR A 71 -14.68 1.59 7.51
C TYR A 71 -13.97 2.65 6.69
N HIS A 72 -13.23 3.53 7.36
CA HIS A 72 -12.48 4.59 6.71
C HIS A 72 -10.99 4.32 6.85
N LEU A 73 -10.29 4.43 5.73
CA LEU A 73 -8.84 4.43 5.70
C LEU A 73 -8.35 5.87 5.86
N PHE A 74 -7.44 6.07 6.80
CA PHE A 74 -6.70 7.30 6.96
C PHE A 74 -5.25 7.08 6.51
N LEU A 75 -4.86 7.79 5.46
CA LEU A 75 -3.47 7.87 4.98
C LEU A 75 -2.90 9.25 5.32
N PRO A 76 -1.71 9.32 5.95
CA PRO A 76 -1.00 10.57 6.17
C PRO A 76 -0.75 11.35 4.87
N PRO A 77 -0.64 12.69 4.91
CA PRO A 77 -0.41 13.50 3.71
C PRO A 77 0.82 13.09 2.90
N GLU A 78 1.87 12.59 3.56
CA GLU A 78 3.13 12.16 2.94
C GLU A 78 2.92 10.97 2.00
N TRP A 79 1.97 10.09 2.34
CA TRP A 79 1.55 8.95 1.51
C TRP A 79 0.78 9.37 0.28
N LYS A 80 -0.07 10.40 0.41
CA LYS A 80 -0.80 10.97 -0.73
C LYS A 80 0.12 11.77 -1.66
N ALA A 81 1.18 12.36 -1.11
CA ALA A 81 2.18 13.10 -1.87
C ALA A 81 3.24 12.19 -2.52
N GLY A 82 3.15 10.87 -2.33
CA GLY A 82 4.09 9.91 -2.94
C GLY A 82 5.54 10.12 -2.52
N THR A 83 5.78 10.58 -1.29
CA THR A 83 7.15 10.82 -0.81
C THR A 83 7.98 9.53 -0.80
N ALA A 84 9.30 9.67 -0.93
CA ALA A 84 10.23 8.54 -0.90
C ALA A 84 9.97 7.62 0.32
N GLY A 85 9.94 6.31 0.09
CA GLY A 85 9.77 5.28 1.14
C GLY A 85 8.32 4.85 1.40
N THR A 86 7.31 5.54 0.86
CA THR A 86 5.90 5.16 1.05
C THR A 86 5.55 3.81 0.39
N LEU A 87 6.11 3.54 -0.80
CA LEU A 87 5.94 2.25 -1.47
C LEU A 87 6.62 1.10 -0.72
N ASP A 88 7.78 1.34 -0.11
CA ASP A 88 8.47 0.32 0.68
C ASP A 88 7.72 0.02 1.98
N GLY A 89 7.15 1.05 2.61
CA GLY A 89 6.20 0.86 3.72
C GLY A 89 5.00 0.00 3.31
N LEU A 90 4.44 0.21 2.11
CA LEU A 90 3.33 -0.60 1.60
C LEU A 90 3.75 -2.05 1.32
N ARG A 91 4.98 -2.28 0.85
CA ARG A 91 5.55 -3.63 0.71
C ARG A 91 5.68 -4.35 2.03
N GLU A 92 6.08 -3.65 3.11
CA GLU A 92 6.11 -4.25 4.44
C GLU A 92 4.73 -4.63 4.96
N VAL A 93 3.70 -3.81 4.68
CA VAL A 93 2.31 -4.18 4.97
C VAL A 93 1.89 -5.43 4.19
N ALA A 94 2.22 -5.50 2.90
CA ALA A 94 1.94 -6.66 2.07
C ALA A 94 2.67 -7.93 2.55
N ARG A 95 3.91 -7.79 3.02
CA ARG A 95 4.71 -8.88 3.61
C ARG A 95 4.04 -9.48 4.84
N GLU A 96 3.50 -8.64 5.72
CA GLU A 96 2.73 -9.08 6.90
C GLU A 96 1.35 -9.65 6.52
N LEU A 97 0.73 -9.13 5.45
CA LEU A 97 -0.59 -9.55 5.00
C LEU A 97 -0.56 -10.90 4.26
N GLN A 98 0.48 -11.16 3.48
CA GLN A 98 0.63 -12.36 2.66
C GLN A 98 0.44 -13.69 3.42
N PRO A 99 1.11 -13.94 4.57
CA PRO A 99 0.90 -15.18 5.32
C PRO A 99 -0.53 -15.31 5.85
N LEU A 100 -1.15 -14.21 6.30
CA LEU A 100 -2.53 -14.22 6.79
C LEU A 100 -3.53 -14.59 5.68
N LEU A 101 -3.37 -14.00 4.49
CA LEU A 101 -4.20 -14.34 3.34
C LEU A 101 -4.02 -15.81 2.94
N ARG A 102 -2.77 -16.30 2.95
CA ARG A 102 -2.47 -17.70 2.63
C ARG A 102 -3.09 -18.67 3.62
N GLU A 103 -2.98 -18.37 4.91
CA GLU A 103 -3.52 -19.21 5.98
C GLU A 103 -5.06 -19.28 5.93
N LEU A 104 -5.73 -18.14 5.74
CA LEU A 104 -7.18 -18.05 5.79
C LEU A 104 -7.87 -18.50 4.49
N THR A 105 -7.22 -18.31 3.34
CA THR A 105 -7.87 -18.46 2.02
C THR A 105 -7.15 -19.43 1.09
N GLY A 106 -6.05 -20.03 1.55
CA GLY A 106 -5.11 -20.70 0.66
C GLY A 106 -4.49 -19.72 -0.35
N PRO A 107 -4.05 -20.19 -1.52
CA PRO A 107 -3.42 -19.33 -2.51
C PRO A 107 -4.41 -18.47 -3.32
N VAL A 108 -5.73 -18.64 -3.13
CA VAL A 108 -6.74 -18.11 -4.06
C VAL A 108 -6.74 -16.58 -4.08
N VAL A 109 -6.79 -15.92 -2.93
CA VAL A 109 -6.80 -14.45 -2.87
C VAL A 109 -5.47 -13.88 -3.37
N LEU A 110 -4.34 -14.46 -2.96
CA LEU A 110 -3.02 -14.02 -3.41
C LEU A 110 -2.85 -14.13 -4.93
N ARG A 111 -3.31 -15.23 -5.55
CA ARG A 111 -3.32 -15.38 -7.01
C ARG A 111 -4.18 -14.32 -7.70
N ARG A 112 -5.35 -14.00 -7.14
CA ARG A 112 -6.21 -12.94 -7.67
C ARG A 112 -5.57 -11.56 -7.57
N LEU A 113 -4.97 -11.23 -6.41
CA LEU A 113 -4.26 -9.96 -6.22
C LEU A 113 -3.09 -9.82 -7.19
N ARG A 114 -2.28 -10.88 -7.36
CA ARG A 114 -1.16 -10.87 -8.32
C ARG A 114 -1.61 -10.72 -9.78
N GLY A 115 -2.87 -11.03 -10.10
CA GLY A 115 -3.44 -10.79 -11.43
C GLY A 115 -3.90 -9.35 -11.67
N ILE A 116 -3.85 -8.48 -10.66
CA ILE A 116 -4.18 -7.05 -10.79
C ILE A 116 -2.95 -6.33 -11.36
N PRO A 117 -3.05 -5.63 -12.51
CA PRO A 117 -1.90 -5.06 -13.20
C PRO A 117 -1.04 -4.12 -12.35
N GLU A 118 -1.66 -3.31 -11.50
CA GLU A 118 -0.97 -2.37 -10.60
C GLU A 118 -0.18 -3.11 -9.52
N ILE A 119 -0.79 -4.14 -8.91
CA ILE A 119 -0.15 -4.98 -7.89
C ILE A 119 1.04 -5.75 -8.46
N GLU A 120 0.89 -6.30 -9.67
CA GLU A 120 1.94 -7.01 -10.38
C GLU A 120 3.10 -6.07 -10.74
N ARG A 121 2.79 -4.95 -11.40
CA ARG A 121 3.78 -3.97 -11.89
C ARG A 121 4.61 -3.39 -10.75
N CYS A 122 3.97 -3.09 -9.62
CA CYS A 122 4.65 -2.54 -8.45
C CYS A 122 5.27 -3.62 -7.54
N ARG A 123 5.10 -4.91 -7.91
CA ARG A 123 5.61 -6.10 -7.22
C ARG A 123 5.26 -6.12 -5.73
N LEU A 124 3.99 -5.86 -5.42
CA LEU A 124 3.54 -5.75 -4.03
C LEU A 124 3.54 -7.11 -3.31
N PHE A 125 3.20 -8.19 -4.02
CA PHE A 125 3.31 -9.56 -3.52
C PHE A 125 4.30 -10.33 -4.39
N PRO A 126 5.51 -10.65 -3.90
CA PRO A 126 6.47 -11.43 -4.68
C PRO A 126 5.90 -12.83 -5.00
N PRO A 127 6.35 -13.45 -6.12
CA PRO A 127 5.99 -14.83 -6.44
C PRO A 127 6.50 -15.78 -5.34
N GLU A 128 5.86 -16.95 -5.20
CA GLU A 128 6.11 -17.90 -4.12
C GLU A 128 7.50 -18.58 -4.16
N ASP A 129 8.30 -18.33 -5.21
CA ASP A 129 9.56 -19.02 -5.49
C ASP A 129 10.84 -18.23 -5.09
N GLU A 130 10.71 -17.09 -4.39
CA GLU A 130 11.86 -16.29 -3.91
C GLU A 130 11.88 -16.19 -2.37
N SER A 131 12.01 -17.33 -1.67
CA SER A 131 12.28 -17.38 -0.22
C SER A 131 13.40 -18.33 0.12
#